data_AF-A0A8H5SHN6-F1
#
_entry.id   AF-A0A8H5SHN6-F1
#
_cell.length_a   1.000
_cell.length_b   1.000
_cell.length_c   1.000
_cell.angle_alpha   90.00
_cell.angle_beta   90.00
_cell.angle_gamma   90.00
#
_symmetry.space_group_name_H-M   'P 1'
#
loop_
_entity.id
_entity.type
_entity.pdbx_description
1 polymer ?
#
loop_
_entity_poly.entity_id
_entity_poly.type
_entity_poly.pdbx_seq_one_letter_code
_entity_poly.pdbx_strand_id
1 'polypeptide(L)'
;MQSILQKTTGIGPQVVKPENLEGRVAIVTGGALGIGYEVSRALAKAGCKVIMVNRKKEQGDDAIEAVKNEKQDADIDWKECDLGNLAQVREVFGGFRESLDRLDFLVLSAGINTNQFGLDSDGIDRHFGVNFLGHFYACNQLWPLLRKTSKLENTPPPRVVFEASEMHRLAQLSNVQFRTKEEINDPTLDSTALYNRTKLAM
;
A
#
# COMPACT_ATOMS: atom_id res chain seq x y z
N MET A 1 9.68 1.86 -20.65
CA MET A 1 11.09 2.13 -21.06
C MET A 1 12.06 1.01 -20.68
N GLN A 2 12.03 0.46 -19.47
CA GLN A 2 13.04 -0.53 -19.02
C GLN A 2 12.94 -1.93 -19.70
N SER A 3 11.77 -2.35 -20.19
CA SER A 3 11.64 -3.61 -20.94
C SER A 3 12.28 -3.57 -22.33
N ILE A 4 12.50 -2.38 -22.89
CA ILE A 4 13.26 -2.19 -24.13
C ILE A 4 14.76 -2.31 -23.83
N LEU A 5 15.25 -1.70 -22.75
CA LEU A 5 16.66 -1.76 -22.38
C LEU A 5 17.16 -3.20 -22.23
N GLN A 6 16.41 -4.08 -21.57
CA GLN A 6 16.81 -5.48 -21.46
C GLN A 6 16.85 -6.20 -22.82
N LYS A 7 15.87 -5.94 -23.68
CA LYS A 7 15.81 -6.51 -25.04
C LYS A 7 16.91 -5.99 -25.96
N THR A 8 17.31 -4.73 -25.80
CA THR A 8 18.26 -4.05 -26.69
C THR A 8 19.70 -4.14 -26.21
N THR A 9 19.93 -4.15 -24.90
CA THR A 9 21.27 -4.02 -24.31
C THR A 9 21.65 -5.18 -23.40
N GLY A 10 20.71 -6.07 -23.05
CA GLY A 10 20.90 -7.06 -21.99
C GLY A 10 20.95 -6.46 -20.58
N ILE A 11 20.91 -5.13 -20.46
CA ILE A 11 20.93 -4.38 -19.20
C ILE A 11 19.48 -4.04 -18.85
N GLY A 12 19.01 -4.56 -17.73
CA GLY A 12 17.66 -4.33 -17.22
C GLY A 12 17.40 -5.20 -16.01
N PRO A 13 16.33 -4.92 -15.24
CA PRO A 13 15.98 -5.74 -14.09
C PRO A 13 15.80 -7.19 -14.55
N GLN A 14 16.52 -8.10 -13.88
CA GLN A 14 16.33 -9.53 -14.11
C GLN A 14 14.90 -9.90 -13.75
N VAL A 15 14.29 -10.81 -14.51
CA VAL A 15 12.98 -11.35 -14.15
C VAL A 15 13.15 -12.09 -12.83
N VAL A 16 12.73 -11.45 -11.74
CA VAL A 16 12.71 -12.08 -10.43
C VAL A 16 11.53 -13.04 -10.44
N LYS A 17 11.81 -14.34 -10.45
CA LYS A 17 10.82 -15.34 -10.09
C LYS A 17 10.75 -15.34 -8.56
N PRO A 18 9.64 -14.91 -7.95
CA PRO A 18 9.55 -14.97 -6.51
C PRO A 18 9.68 -16.45 -6.09
N GLU A 19 10.31 -16.67 -4.94
CA GLU A 19 10.34 -17.98 -4.28
C GLU A 19 8.91 -18.51 -4.08
N ASN A 20 8.73 -19.81 -3.83
CA ASN A 20 7.40 -20.33 -3.47
C ASN A 20 6.92 -19.62 -2.18
N LEU A 21 5.79 -18.90 -2.27
CA LEU A 21 5.17 -18.16 -1.16
C LEU A 21 3.88 -18.81 -0.67
N GLU A 22 3.64 -20.09 -1.01
CA GLU A 22 2.50 -20.86 -0.50
C GLU A 22 2.39 -20.78 1.03
N GLY A 23 1.15 -20.62 1.50
CA GLY A 23 0.84 -20.48 2.91
C GLY A 23 1.22 -19.13 3.54
N ARG A 24 1.78 -18.19 2.76
CA ARG A 24 2.06 -16.82 3.22
C ARG A 24 0.91 -15.88 2.85
N VAL A 25 0.74 -14.82 3.64
CA VAL A 25 -0.36 -13.85 3.47
C VAL A 25 0.19 -12.45 3.24
N ALA A 26 -0.35 -11.76 2.24
CA ALA A 26 -0.04 -10.38 1.91
C ALA A 26 -1.30 -9.50 1.94
N ILE A 27 -1.15 -8.28 2.46
CA ILE A 27 -2.11 -7.20 2.28
C ILE A 27 -1.43 -6.10 1.46
N VAL A 28 -2.08 -5.65 0.39
CA VAL A 28 -1.58 -4.60 -0.50
C VAL A 28 -2.61 -3.48 -0.60
N THR A 29 -2.34 -2.33 0.01
CA THR A 29 -3.18 -1.15 -0.19
C THR A 29 -2.94 -0.59 -1.59
N GLY A 30 -3.98 -0.17 -2.29
CA GLY A 30 -3.85 0.20 -3.70
C GLY A 30 -3.62 -1.01 -4.61
N GLY A 31 -3.76 -2.24 -4.08
CA GLY A 31 -3.41 -3.50 -4.75
C GLY A 31 -4.15 -3.78 -6.04
N ALA A 32 -5.29 -3.15 -6.31
CA ALA A 32 -6.04 -3.36 -7.56
C ALA A 32 -5.58 -2.51 -8.77
N LEU A 33 -4.65 -1.56 -8.62
CA LEU A 33 -4.19 -0.70 -9.73
C LEU A 33 -2.69 -0.43 -9.73
N GLY A 34 -2.15 -0.10 -10.91
CA GLY A 34 -0.80 0.45 -11.06
C GLY A 34 0.29 -0.41 -10.44
N ILE A 35 1.16 0.20 -9.63
CA ILE A 35 2.29 -0.47 -8.97
C ILE A 35 1.77 -1.53 -7.98
N GLY A 36 0.77 -1.18 -7.16
CA GLY A 36 0.14 -2.12 -6.22
C GLY A 36 -0.46 -3.36 -6.91
N TYR A 37 -1.01 -3.21 -8.11
CA TYR A 37 -1.48 -4.34 -8.94
C TYR A 37 -0.36 -5.25 -9.38
N GLU A 38 0.74 -4.71 -9.91
CA GLU A 38 1.88 -5.53 -10.32
C GLU A 38 2.46 -6.31 -9.12
N VAL A 39 2.52 -5.68 -7.94
CA VAL A 39 2.94 -6.34 -6.69
C VAL A 39 1.96 -7.46 -6.31
N SER A 40 0.66 -7.17 -6.29
CA SER A 40 -0.39 -8.13 -5.96
C SER A 40 -0.37 -9.33 -6.90
N ARG A 41 -0.27 -9.08 -8.22
CA ARG A 41 -0.15 -10.14 -9.24
C ARG A 41 1.10 -10.98 -9.02
N ALA A 42 2.27 -10.36 -8.81
CA ALA A 42 3.51 -11.11 -8.62
C ALA A 42 3.47 -12.03 -7.39
N LEU A 43 2.94 -11.53 -6.27
CA LEU A 43 2.76 -12.29 -5.03
C LEU A 43 1.77 -13.45 -5.21
N ALA A 44 0.62 -13.19 -5.83
CA ALA A 44 -0.40 -14.21 -6.08
C ALA A 44 0.12 -15.32 -7.02
N LYS A 45 0.86 -14.95 -8.08
CA LYS A 45 1.50 -15.91 -8.99
C LYS A 45 2.50 -16.81 -8.28
N ALA A 46 3.18 -16.29 -7.26
CA ALA A 46 4.10 -17.04 -6.42
C ALA A 46 3.41 -17.93 -5.36
N GLY A 47 2.08 -17.95 -5.30
CA GLY A 47 1.31 -18.79 -4.37
C GLY A 47 0.97 -18.12 -3.03
N CYS A 48 1.28 -16.83 -2.87
CA CYS A 48 0.87 -16.08 -1.69
C CYS A 48 -0.64 -15.81 -1.73
N LYS A 49 -1.31 -15.90 -0.58
CA LYS A 49 -2.65 -15.33 -0.42
C LYS A 49 -2.55 -13.81 -0.41
N VAL A 50 -3.21 -13.14 -1.35
CA VAL A 50 -3.15 -11.68 -1.49
C VAL A 50 -4.52 -11.05 -1.25
N ILE A 51 -4.58 -10.08 -0.34
CA ILE A 51 -5.77 -9.26 -0.10
C ILE A 51 -5.47 -7.84 -0.58
N MET A 52 -6.12 -7.42 -1.66
CA MET A 52 -6.03 -6.07 -2.18
C MET A 52 -6.99 -5.15 -1.42
N VAL A 53 -6.53 -3.96 -1.04
CA VAL A 53 -7.34 -2.99 -0.29
C VAL A 53 -7.44 -1.68 -1.08
N ASN A 54 -8.61 -1.43 -1.66
CA ASN A 54 -8.88 -0.24 -2.49
C ASN A 54 -10.33 0.22 -2.28
N ARG A 55 -10.73 1.35 -2.89
CA ARG A 55 -12.07 1.95 -2.68
C ARG A 55 -13.17 1.42 -3.60
N LYS A 56 -12.83 0.98 -4.80
CA LYS A 56 -13.81 0.67 -5.84
C LYS A 56 -13.85 -0.82 -6.09
N LYS A 57 -15.03 -1.41 -5.96
CA LYS A 57 -15.24 -2.84 -6.15
C LYS A 57 -14.90 -3.28 -7.57
N GLU A 58 -15.25 -2.47 -8.56
CA GLU A 58 -15.02 -2.79 -9.98
C GLU A 58 -13.53 -2.97 -10.27
N GLN A 59 -12.67 -2.13 -9.67
CA GLN A 59 -11.21 -2.27 -9.80
C GLN A 59 -10.71 -3.58 -9.19
N GLY A 60 -11.27 -3.99 -8.05
CA GLY A 60 -10.96 -5.24 -7.38
C GLY A 60 -11.37 -6.44 -8.23
N ASP A 61 -12.59 -6.43 -8.77
CA ASP A 61 -13.12 -7.49 -9.63
C ASP A 61 -12.26 -7.66 -10.89
N ASP A 62 -11.96 -6.56 -11.59
CA ASP A 62 -11.11 -6.55 -12.79
C ASP A 62 -9.71 -7.10 -12.49
N ALA A 63 -9.11 -6.71 -11.36
CA ALA A 63 -7.79 -7.17 -10.95
C ALA A 63 -7.79 -8.68 -10.58
N ILE A 64 -8.81 -9.16 -9.88
CA ILE A 64 -8.95 -10.59 -9.55
C ILE A 64 -9.09 -11.40 -10.84
N GLU A 65 -9.94 -10.98 -11.78
CA GLU A 65 -10.13 -11.66 -13.06
C GLU A 65 -8.82 -11.73 -13.85
N ALA A 66 -8.11 -10.61 -13.97
CA ALA A 66 -6.85 -10.54 -14.69
C ALA A 66 -5.77 -11.46 -14.09
N VAL A 67 -5.66 -11.53 -12.75
CA VAL A 67 -4.72 -12.44 -12.08
C VAL A 67 -5.13 -13.90 -12.27
N LYS A 68 -6.42 -14.23 -12.16
CA LYS A 68 -6.91 -15.61 -12.34
C LYS A 68 -6.79 -16.10 -13.78
N ASN A 69 -6.87 -15.21 -14.77
CA ASN A 69 -6.57 -15.54 -16.17
C ASN A 69 -5.09 -15.94 -16.38
N GLU A 70 -4.17 -15.41 -15.56
CA GLU A 70 -2.74 -15.81 -15.59
C GLU A 70 -2.44 -17.03 -14.71
N LYS A 71 -3.16 -17.20 -13.59
CA LYS A 71 -3.02 -18.30 -12.64
C LYS A 71 -4.38 -18.64 -12.03
N GLN A 72 -5.03 -19.68 -12.57
CA GLN A 72 -6.42 -20.04 -12.24
C GLN A 72 -6.66 -20.32 -10.75
N ASP A 73 -5.66 -20.86 -10.06
CA ASP A 73 -5.67 -21.23 -8.64
C ASP A 73 -5.09 -20.15 -7.71
N ALA A 74 -4.87 -18.92 -8.21
CA ALA A 74 -4.39 -17.82 -7.38
C ALA A 74 -5.36 -17.49 -6.23
N ASP A 75 -4.86 -17.53 -5.00
CA ASP A 75 -5.58 -17.08 -3.80
C ASP A 75 -5.47 -15.55 -3.70
N ILE A 76 -6.38 -14.87 -4.36
CA ILE A 76 -6.45 -13.41 -4.41
C ILE A 76 -7.87 -12.94 -4.09
N ASP A 77 -7.97 -11.97 -3.20
CA ASP A 77 -9.21 -11.39 -2.71
C ASP A 77 -9.10 -9.86 -2.66
N TRP A 78 -10.24 -9.19 -2.46
CA TRP A 78 -10.34 -7.74 -2.42
C TRP A 78 -11.23 -7.29 -1.26
N LYS A 79 -10.84 -6.17 -0.63
CA LYS A 79 -11.60 -5.54 0.44
C LYS A 79 -11.70 -4.03 0.22
N GLU A 80 -12.93 -3.52 0.36
CA GLU A 80 -13.19 -2.08 0.32
C GLU A 80 -12.58 -1.36 1.52
N CYS A 81 -11.84 -0.29 1.27
CA CYS A 81 -11.43 0.68 2.29
C CYS A 81 -11.03 2.01 1.65
N ASP A 82 -11.54 3.13 2.17
CA ASP A 82 -10.96 4.46 1.99
C ASP A 82 -9.95 4.75 3.10
N LEU A 83 -8.69 4.96 2.74
CA LEU A 83 -7.63 5.31 3.69
C LEU A 83 -7.77 6.73 4.25
N GLY A 84 -8.54 7.61 3.61
CA GLY A 84 -8.96 8.91 4.12
C GLY A 84 -10.21 8.85 5.01
N ASN A 85 -10.49 7.68 5.59
CA ASN A 85 -11.54 7.46 6.57
C ASN A 85 -11.02 6.53 7.66
N LEU A 86 -10.56 7.09 8.79
CA LEU A 86 -9.92 6.33 9.85
C LEU A 86 -10.87 5.33 10.53
N ALA A 87 -12.19 5.59 10.52
CA ALA A 87 -13.17 4.64 11.03
C ALA A 87 -13.20 3.36 10.17
N GLN A 88 -13.22 3.50 8.84
CA GLN A 88 -13.09 2.35 7.93
C GLN A 88 -11.74 1.65 8.08
N VAL A 89 -10.64 2.40 8.18
CA VAL A 89 -9.31 1.81 8.39
C VAL A 89 -9.29 0.95 9.66
N ARG A 90 -9.86 1.45 10.76
CA ARG A 90 -9.96 0.67 12.01
C ARG A 90 -10.76 -0.61 11.81
N GLU A 91 -11.92 -0.52 11.18
CA GLU A 91 -12.82 -1.66 10.96
C GLU A 91 -12.16 -2.73 10.08
N VAL A 92 -11.65 -2.33 8.92
CA VAL A 92 -11.08 -3.26 7.93
C VAL A 92 -9.81 -3.92 8.45
N PHE A 93 -8.84 -3.13 8.91
CA PHE A 93 -7.55 -3.66 9.36
C PHE A 93 -7.63 -4.33 10.73
N GLY A 94 -8.54 -3.87 11.61
CA GLY A 94 -8.89 -4.57 12.84
C GLY A 94 -9.54 -5.93 12.57
N GLY A 95 -10.44 -5.99 11.59
CA GLY A 95 -11.03 -7.25 11.13
C GLY A 95 -9.99 -8.22 10.57
N PHE A 96 -9.01 -7.74 9.80
CA PHE A 96 -7.88 -8.57 9.36
C PHE A 96 -7.03 -9.10 10.51
N ARG A 97 -6.71 -8.25 11.48
CA ARG A 97 -5.98 -8.67 12.69
C ARG A 97 -6.69 -9.81 13.41
N GLU A 98 -8.02 -9.80 13.45
CA GLU A 98 -8.84 -10.78 14.17
C GLU A 98 -9.10 -12.06 13.37
N SER A 99 -9.22 -11.96 12.05
CA SER A 99 -9.58 -13.07 11.16
C SER A 99 -8.40 -13.82 10.55
N LEU A 100 -7.23 -13.18 10.44
CA LEU A 100 -6.04 -13.79 9.85
C LEU A 100 -5.16 -14.40 10.93
N ASP A 101 -4.65 -15.60 10.65
CA ASP A 101 -3.70 -16.26 11.55
C ASP A 101 -2.28 -15.72 11.45
N ARG A 102 -1.93 -15.18 10.28
CA ARG A 102 -0.61 -14.64 9.94
C ARG A 102 -0.69 -13.49 8.93
N LEU A 103 0.34 -12.66 8.90
CA LEU A 103 0.59 -11.64 7.88
C LEU A 103 2.09 -11.53 7.63
N ASP A 104 2.51 -11.87 6.41
CA ASP A 104 3.90 -11.93 6.00
C ASP A 104 4.36 -10.66 5.29
N PHE A 105 3.45 -10.02 4.54
CA PHE A 105 3.74 -8.84 3.75
C PHE A 105 2.64 -7.79 3.94
N LEU A 106 3.02 -6.60 4.38
CA LEU A 106 2.16 -5.43 4.36
C LEU A 106 2.77 -4.40 3.41
N VAL A 107 2.16 -4.24 2.24
CA VAL A 107 2.60 -3.29 1.21
C VAL A 107 1.63 -2.10 1.21
N LEU A 108 2.16 -0.94 1.59
CA LEU A 108 1.42 0.31 1.74
C LEU A 108 1.65 1.17 0.49
N SER A 109 0.95 0.83 -0.59
CA SER A 109 1.14 1.37 -1.96
C SER A 109 0.08 2.39 -2.36
N ALA A 110 -1.09 2.40 -1.71
CA ALA A 110 -2.14 3.37 -2.02
C ALA A 110 -1.66 4.82 -1.89
N GLY A 111 -2.07 5.67 -2.82
CA GLY A 111 -1.80 7.09 -2.71
C GLY A 111 -2.57 7.91 -3.72
N ILE A 112 -2.75 9.18 -3.39
CA ILE A 112 -3.17 10.20 -4.33
C ILE A 112 -1.96 11.04 -4.74
N ASN A 113 -1.91 11.37 -6.02
CA ASN A 113 -0.87 12.21 -6.60
C ASN A 113 -1.14 13.70 -6.32
N THR A 114 -0.30 14.58 -6.85
CA THR A 114 -0.48 16.04 -6.88
C THR A 114 -1.92 16.40 -7.30
N ASN A 115 -2.69 16.91 -6.34
CA ASN A 115 -4.10 17.27 -6.50
C ASN A 115 -4.37 18.55 -5.70
N GLN A 116 -5.48 19.22 -5.99
CA GLN A 116 -5.92 20.38 -5.20
C GLN A 116 -6.10 20.00 -3.73
N PHE A 117 -5.84 20.96 -2.84
CA PHE A 117 -6.12 20.81 -1.41
C PHE A 117 -7.59 20.44 -1.20
N GLY A 118 -7.82 19.54 -0.25
CA GLY A 118 -9.15 19.17 0.19
C GLY A 118 -9.04 18.40 1.48
N LEU A 119 -10.13 18.36 2.25
CA LEU A 119 -10.20 17.57 3.47
C LEU A 119 -10.76 16.18 3.18
N ASP A 120 -10.26 15.19 3.90
CA ASP A 120 -10.81 13.84 3.95
C ASP A 120 -12.00 13.73 4.93
N SER A 121 -12.45 12.51 5.20
CA SER A 121 -13.63 12.26 6.04
C SER A 121 -13.42 12.66 7.51
N ASP A 122 -12.16 12.76 7.94
CA ASP A 122 -11.76 13.09 9.31
C ASP A 122 -11.38 14.59 9.43
N GLY A 123 -11.60 15.37 8.37
CA GLY A 123 -11.27 16.78 8.30
C GLY A 123 -9.76 17.02 8.29
N ILE A 124 -8.98 16.14 7.67
CA ILE A 124 -7.52 16.21 7.53
C ILE A 124 -7.19 16.43 6.06
N ASP A 125 -6.12 17.17 5.75
CA ASP A 125 -5.59 17.28 4.38
C ASP A 125 -5.56 15.91 3.70
N ARG A 126 -6.22 15.80 2.56
CA ARG A 126 -6.49 14.51 1.90
C ARG A 126 -5.20 13.82 1.46
N HIS A 127 -4.17 14.57 1.07
CA HIS A 127 -2.86 13.98 0.78
C HIS A 127 -2.29 13.33 2.03
N PHE A 128 -2.25 14.06 3.15
CA PHE A 128 -1.75 13.54 4.41
C PHE A 128 -2.56 12.36 4.94
N GLY A 129 -3.89 12.47 4.90
CA GLY A 129 -4.84 11.43 5.29
C GLY A 129 -4.61 10.12 4.53
N VAL A 130 -4.64 10.18 3.20
CA VAL A 130 -4.55 8.97 2.36
C VAL A 130 -3.12 8.43 2.27
N ASN A 131 -2.13 9.28 1.99
CA ASN A 131 -0.78 8.82 1.67
C ASN A 131 -0.01 8.36 2.91
N PHE A 132 -0.29 8.96 4.07
CA PHE A 132 0.48 8.72 5.29
C PHE A 132 -0.39 8.24 6.46
N LEU A 133 -1.33 9.06 6.95
CA LEU A 133 -2.00 8.78 8.22
C LEU A 133 -2.82 7.48 8.19
N GLY A 134 -3.58 7.24 7.12
CA GLY A 134 -4.33 5.99 6.92
C GLY A 134 -3.42 4.77 6.87
N HIS A 135 -2.27 4.87 6.19
CA HIS A 135 -1.25 3.80 6.16
C HIS A 135 -0.60 3.55 7.51
N PHE A 136 -0.19 4.63 8.19
CA PHE A 136 0.36 4.55 9.54
C PHE A 136 -0.63 3.89 10.49
N TYR A 137 -1.91 4.26 10.42
CA TYR A 137 -2.94 3.68 11.26
C TYR A 137 -3.23 2.22 10.92
N ALA A 138 -3.31 1.86 9.64
CA ALA A 138 -3.43 0.48 9.18
C ALA A 138 -2.28 -0.41 9.70
N CYS A 139 -1.04 0.07 9.62
CA CYS A 139 0.14 -0.62 10.15
C CYS A 139 0.02 -0.85 11.67
N ASN A 140 -0.40 0.17 12.42
CA ASN A 140 -0.62 0.04 13.87
C ASN A 140 -1.72 -0.97 14.21
N GLN A 141 -2.83 -1.00 13.46
CA GLN A 141 -3.87 -2.02 13.64
C GLN A 141 -3.33 -3.44 13.43
N LEU A 142 -2.46 -3.64 12.43
CA LEU A 142 -1.89 -4.94 12.09
C LEU A 142 -0.64 -5.31 12.90
N TRP A 143 -0.07 -4.38 13.67
CA TRP A 143 1.16 -4.59 14.43
C TRP A 143 1.13 -5.83 15.34
N PRO A 144 0.05 -6.14 16.07
CA PRO A 144 -0.05 -7.37 16.85
C PRO A 144 0.04 -8.63 15.99
N LEU A 145 -0.60 -8.65 14.81
CA LEU A 145 -0.60 -9.79 13.89
C LEU A 145 0.78 -9.99 13.24
N LEU A 146 1.45 -8.90 12.84
CA LEU A 146 2.82 -8.95 12.35
C LEU A 146 3.77 -9.54 13.42
N ARG A 147 3.64 -9.10 14.68
CA ARG A 147 4.43 -9.66 15.80
C ARG A 147 4.10 -11.11 16.14
N LYS A 148 2.85 -11.53 15.97
CA LYS A 148 2.46 -12.95 16.09
C LYS A 148 3.16 -13.77 15.00
N THR A 149 3.10 -13.29 13.76
CA THR A 149 3.70 -13.96 12.59
C THR A 149 5.21 -14.08 12.71
N SER A 150 5.90 -13.04 13.22
CA SER A 150 7.36 -13.06 13.39
C SER A 150 7.87 -14.08 14.40
N LYS A 151 6.99 -14.72 15.17
CA LYS A 151 7.31 -15.74 16.16
C LYS A 151 6.98 -17.16 15.69
N LEU A 152 6.41 -17.31 14.50
CA LEU A 152 6.13 -18.62 13.94
C LEU A 152 7.44 -19.35 13.63
N GLU A 153 7.48 -20.65 13.90
CA GLU A 153 8.65 -21.48 13.61
C GLU A 153 8.91 -21.53 12.10
N ASN A 154 10.19 -21.57 11.71
CA ASN A 154 10.65 -21.71 10.32
C ASN A 154 10.04 -20.67 9.35
N THR A 155 9.62 -19.51 9.85
CA THR A 155 9.02 -18.44 9.06
C THR A 155 9.94 -17.21 9.07
N PRO A 156 10.33 -16.66 7.90
CA PRO A 156 11.06 -15.40 7.84
C PRO A 156 10.26 -14.25 8.49
N PRO A 157 10.92 -13.26 9.11
CA PRO A 157 10.22 -12.11 9.67
C PRO A 157 9.32 -11.40 8.64
N PRO A 158 8.11 -10.97 9.04
CA PRO A 158 7.23 -10.17 8.18
C PRO A 158 7.90 -8.90 7.69
N ARG A 159 7.49 -8.43 6.52
CA ARG A 159 7.97 -7.18 5.93
C ARG A 159 6.84 -6.17 5.81
N VAL A 160 7.12 -4.95 6.26
CA VAL A 160 6.29 -3.77 6.01
C VAL A 160 7.02 -2.89 5.01
N VAL A 161 6.35 -2.53 3.91
CA VAL A 161 6.92 -1.75 2.82
C VAL A 161 6.03 -0.53 2.59
N PHE A 162 6.61 0.66 2.74
CA PHE A 162 5.95 1.92 2.39
C PHE A 162 6.38 2.37 0.99
N GLU A 163 5.41 2.69 0.13
CA GLU A 163 5.69 3.27 -1.18
C GLU A 163 5.75 4.80 -1.12
N ALA A 164 6.98 5.30 -1.03
CA ALA A 164 7.29 6.72 -1.07
C ALA A 164 7.28 7.28 -2.51
N SER A 165 8.12 8.27 -2.80
CA SER A 165 8.38 8.82 -4.13
C SER A 165 9.66 9.63 -4.08
N GLU A 166 10.42 9.73 -5.18
CA GLU A 166 11.58 10.63 -5.27
C GLU A 166 11.22 12.10 -4.98
N MET A 167 9.94 12.46 -5.10
CA MET A 167 9.41 13.76 -4.71
C MET A 167 9.61 14.10 -3.21
N HIS A 168 9.86 13.10 -2.34
CA HIS A 168 10.22 13.36 -0.94
C HIS A 168 11.47 14.26 -0.80
N ARG A 169 12.41 14.18 -1.76
CA ARG A 169 13.64 14.99 -1.76
C ARG A 169 13.38 16.48 -2.01
N LEU A 170 12.21 16.80 -2.56
CA LEU A 170 11.77 18.17 -2.86
C LEU A 170 10.86 18.74 -1.76
N ALA A 171 10.64 18.01 -0.66
CA ALA A 171 9.91 18.53 0.49
C ALA A 171 10.77 19.55 1.25
N GLN A 172 10.18 20.68 1.61
CA GLN A 172 10.88 21.73 2.36
C GLN A 172 10.81 21.42 3.86
N LEU A 173 11.95 21.31 4.53
CA LEU A 173 11.96 20.93 5.96
C LEU A 173 11.18 21.88 6.88
N SER A 174 10.94 23.12 6.44
CA SER A 174 10.14 24.11 7.17
C SER A 174 8.66 23.76 7.30
N ASN A 175 8.08 22.96 6.39
CA ASN A 175 6.64 22.65 6.33
C ASN A 175 6.29 21.15 6.50
N VAL A 176 7.16 20.38 7.18
CA VAL A 176 7.02 18.92 7.38
C VAL A 176 7.13 18.51 8.86
N GLN A 177 6.81 19.41 9.78
CA GLN A 177 6.92 19.10 11.21
C GLN A 177 5.74 18.25 11.69
N PHE A 178 4.58 18.36 11.02
CA PHE A 178 3.34 17.64 11.33
C PHE A 178 2.94 17.72 12.80
N ARG A 179 3.16 18.89 13.42
CA ARG A 179 2.97 19.09 14.86
C ARG A 179 1.54 19.41 15.23
N THR A 180 0.81 20.03 14.32
CA THR A 180 -0.54 20.56 14.56
C THR A 180 -1.47 20.24 13.40
N LYS A 181 -2.77 20.18 13.68
CA LYS A 181 -3.77 19.96 12.63
C LYS A 181 -3.81 21.14 11.66
N GLU A 182 -3.54 22.35 12.14
CA GLU A 182 -3.46 23.58 11.36
C GLU A 182 -2.33 23.52 10.33
N GLU A 183 -1.15 23.04 10.73
CA GLU A 183 -0.02 22.82 9.81
C GLU A 183 -0.33 21.73 8.76
N ILE A 184 -0.96 20.64 9.20
CA ILE A 184 -1.38 19.57 8.29
C ILE A 184 -2.44 20.12 7.32
N ASN A 185 -3.37 20.93 7.78
CA ASN A 185 -4.48 21.43 6.97
C ASN A 185 -4.19 22.79 6.33
N ASP A 186 -2.93 23.12 6.05
CA ASP A 186 -2.55 24.41 5.46
C ASP A 186 -2.98 24.49 3.97
N PRO A 187 -4.01 25.28 3.63
CA PRO A 187 -4.51 25.39 2.27
C PRO A 187 -3.64 26.32 1.40
N THR A 188 -2.64 27.00 1.99
CA THR A 188 -1.74 27.92 1.27
C THR A 188 -0.61 27.19 0.56
N LEU A 189 -0.35 25.94 0.94
CA LEU A 189 0.61 25.07 0.26
C LEU A 189 0.08 24.66 -1.12
N ASP A 190 0.97 24.69 -2.11
CA ASP A 190 0.62 24.19 -3.44
C ASP A 190 0.47 22.65 -3.44
N SER A 191 -0.23 22.13 -4.45
CA SER A 191 -0.51 20.70 -4.60
C SER A 191 0.73 19.81 -4.61
N THR A 192 1.87 20.32 -5.08
CA THR A 192 3.13 19.56 -5.12
C THR A 192 3.76 19.54 -3.75
N ALA A 193 3.78 20.67 -3.03
CA ALA A 193 4.24 20.74 -1.64
C ALA A 193 3.42 19.80 -0.74
N LEU A 194 2.09 19.80 -0.88
CA LEU A 194 1.18 18.89 -0.18
C LEU A 194 1.51 17.42 -0.46
N TYR A 195 1.81 17.05 -1.70
CA TYR A 195 2.22 15.69 -2.06
C TYR A 195 3.61 15.34 -1.51
N ASN A 196 4.62 16.19 -1.75
CA ASN A 196 6.03 15.94 -1.42
C ASN A 196 6.22 15.64 0.07
N ARG A 197 5.60 16.44 0.95
CA ARG A 197 5.72 16.25 2.39
C ARG A 197 5.17 14.90 2.85
N THR A 198 4.11 14.40 2.22
CA THR A 198 3.55 13.07 2.57
C THR A 198 4.46 11.94 2.14
N LYS A 199 5.22 12.14 1.07
CA LYS A 199 6.24 11.19 0.60
C LYS A 199 7.50 11.22 1.44
N LEU A 200 7.78 12.32 2.12
CA LEU A 200 8.82 12.41 3.15
C LEU A 200 8.40 11.80 4.49
N ALA A 201 7.10 11.83 4.82
CA ALA A 201 6.58 11.28 6.07
C ALA A 201 6.67 9.74 6.15
N MET A 202 6.64 9.06 5.00
CA MET A 202 6.77 7.60 4.86
C MET A 202 8.21 7.13 5.04
#